data_AF-A0A5C9EDU6-F1
#
_entry.id   AF-A0A5C9EDU6-F1
#
_cell.length_a   1.000
_cell.length_b   1.000
_cell.length_c   1.000
_cell.angle_alpha   90.00
_cell.angle_beta   90.00
_cell.angle_gamma   90.00
#
_symmetry.space_group_name_H-M   'P 1'
#
loop_
_entity.id
_entity.type
_entity.pdbx_description
1 polymer ?
#
loop_
_entity_poly.entity_id
_entity_poly.type
_entity_poly.pdbx_seq_one_letter_code
_entity_poly.pdbx_strand_id
1 'polypeptide(L)'
;MKEINPKLVKKAFKPIYPLIFLFLGIISIITMILFYITPIIIKLVAYVFFYYYITLPVVFSLGITYKWFKRKKKLKETYEKLDSQEKRESFKMEFLKEPVGDNKLTEEYKEWLLPGGNSFIKKDSVYYILEKILTILLALGLIAIISFLCFFVLDFMT
;
A
#
# COMPACT_ATOMS: atom_id res chain seq x y z
N MET A 1 34.35 -10.39 72.63
CA MET A 1 34.02 -10.44 71.19
C MET A 1 34.86 -11.53 70.54
N LYS A 2 34.27 -12.51 69.84
CA LYS A 2 35.03 -13.55 69.14
C LYS A 2 35.66 -12.94 67.88
N GLU A 3 36.99 -12.91 67.80
CA GLU A 3 37.71 -12.54 66.58
C GLU A 3 37.45 -13.59 65.50
N ILE A 4 36.85 -13.15 64.40
CA ILE A 4 36.58 -14.01 63.24
C ILE A 4 37.89 -14.20 62.49
N ASN A 5 38.34 -15.45 62.37
CA ASN A 5 39.60 -15.77 61.71
C ASN A 5 39.51 -15.52 60.18
N PRO A 6 40.28 -14.57 59.63
CA PRO A 6 40.18 -14.16 58.22
C PRO A 6 40.61 -15.27 57.24
N LYS A 7 41.37 -16.27 57.70
CA LYS A 7 41.75 -17.42 56.87
C LYS A 7 40.58 -18.39 56.64
N LEU A 8 39.69 -18.53 57.62
CA LEU A 8 38.47 -19.35 57.49
C LEU A 8 37.47 -18.71 56.53
N VAL A 9 37.33 -17.38 56.60
CA VAL A 9 36.49 -16.60 55.69
C VAL A 9 36.99 -16.73 54.24
N LYS A 10 38.28 -16.49 53.97
CA LYS A 10 38.84 -16.66 52.61
C LYS A 10 38.66 -18.07 52.05
N LYS A 11 38.76 -19.11 52.88
CA LYS A 11 38.60 -20.51 52.44
C LYS A 11 37.14 -20.85 52.10
N ALA A 12 36.18 -20.29 52.85
CA ALA A 12 34.75 -20.48 52.63
C ALA A 12 34.23 -19.74 51.37
N PHE A 13 34.77 -18.56 51.05
CA PHE A 13 34.35 -17.78 49.89
C PHE A 13 35.09 -18.11 48.59
N LYS A 14 36.24 -18.79 48.64
CA LYS A 14 37.05 -19.19 47.47
C LYS A 14 36.27 -19.96 46.37
N PRO A 15 35.36 -20.91 46.67
CA PRO A 15 34.56 -21.59 45.64
C PRO A 15 33.32 -20.79 45.21
N ILE A 16 32.90 -19.79 45.99
CA ILE A 16 31.69 -18.99 45.74
C ILE A 16 31.96 -17.93 44.66
N TYR A 17 33.13 -17.30 44.67
CA TYR A 17 33.53 -16.32 43.66
C TYR A 17 33.46 -16.84 42.21
N PRO A 18 34.08 -17.99 41.83
CA PRO A 18 33.99 -18.47 40.45
C PRO A 18 32.55 -18.80 40.04
N LEU A 19 31.71 -19.26 40.96
CA LEU A 19 30.28 -19.51 40.70
C LEU A 19 29.51 -18.21 40.41
N ILE A 20 29.75 -17.15 41.18
CA ILE A 20 29.16 -15.82 40.93
C ILE A 20 29.64 -15.26 39.59
N PHE A 21 30.94 -15.38 39.27
CA PHE A 21 31.49 -14.94 37.99
C PHE A 21 30.90 -15.72 36.81
N LEU A 22 30.69 -17.03 36.95
CA LEU A 22 30.07 -17.87 35.93
C LEU A 22 28.61 -17.48 35.71
N PHE A 23 27.87 -17.20 36.78
CA PHE A 23 26.49 -16.71 36.71
C PHE A 23 26.37 -15.33 36.04
N LEU A 24 27.25 -14.39 36.40
CA LEU A 24 27.32 -13.08 35.74
C LEU A 24 27.68 -13.19 34.25
N GLY A 25 28.59 -14.11 33.90
CA GLY A 25 28.93 -14.41 32.51
C GLY A 25 27.73 -14.93 31.71
N ILE A 26 26.95 -15.85 32.27
CA ILE A 26 25.73 -16.37 31.63
C ILE A 26 24.71 -15.25 31.40
N ILE A 27 24.46 -14.39 32.40
CA ILE A 27 23.55 -13.24 32.26
C ILE A 27 24.04 -12.29 31.17
N SER A 28 25.35 -12.01 31.11
CA SER A 28 25.95 -11.17 30.07
C SER A 28 25.76 -11.75 28.67
N ILE A 29 25.90 -13.07 28.51
CA ILE A 29 25.70 -13.74 27.22
C ILE A 29 24.22 -13.68 26.81
N ILE A 30 23.29 -13.97 27.74
CA ILE A 30 21.85 -13.92 27.49
C ILE A 30 21.43 -12.50 27.09
N THR A 31 21.91 -11.47 27.78
CA THR A 31 21.61 -10.08 27.46
C THR A 31 22.16 -9.66 26.10
N MET A 32 23.37 -10.09 25.71
CA MET A 32 23.88 -9.88 24.35
C MET A 32 23.03 -10.57 23.28
N ILE A 33 22.61 -11.82 23.51
CA ILE A 33 21.75 -12.56 22.58
C ILE A 33 20.40 -11.86 22.42
N LEU A 34 19.78 -11.42 23.51
CA LEU A 34 18.54 -10.64 23.46
C LEU A 34 18.74 -9.36 22.64
N PHE A 35 19.78 -8.58 22.91
CA PHE A 35 20.06 -7.34 22.20
C PHE A 35 20.30 -7.55 20.69
N TYR A 36 20.86 -8.71 20.32
CA TYR A 36 21.08 -9.09 18.93
C TYR A 36 19.80 -9.56 18.22
N ILE A 37 18.91 -10.28 18.92
CA ILE A 37 17.68 -10.83 18.34
C ILE A 37 16.56 -9.78 18.27
N THR A 38 16.48 -8.87 19.24
CA THR A 38 15.45 -7.81 19.28
C THR A 38 15.34 -7.00 17.98
N PRO A 39 16.42 -6.47 17.37
CA PRO A 39 16.32 -5.73 16.11
C PRO A 39 15.84 -6.61 14.95
N ILE A 40 16.20 -7.90 14.93
CA ILE A 40 15.75 -8.85 13.90
C ILE A 40 14.23 -9.05 13.99
N ILE A 41 13.70 -9.25 15.21
CA ILE A 41 12.26 -9.40 15.43
C ILE A 41 11.52 -8.12 15.04
N ILE A 42 12.02 -6.96 15.44
CA ILE A 42 11.41 -5.66 15.09
C ILE A 42 11.39 -5.49 13.56
N LYS A 43 12.47 -5.81 12.85
CA LYS A 43 12.53 -5.77 11.37
C LYS A 43 11.52 -6.72 10.74
N LEU A 44 11.38 -7.94 11.26
CA LEU A 44 10.41 -8.92 10.75
C LEU A 44 8.97 -8.42 10.93
N VAL A 45 8.62 -7.91 12.11
CA VAL A 45 7.30 -7.34 12.38
C VAL A 45 7.02 -6.14 11.49
N ALA A 46 8.00 -5.24 11.33
CA ALA A 46 7.89 -4.10 10.45
C ALA A 46 7.68 -4.54 8.99
N TYR A 47 8.40 -5.56 8.52
CA TYR A 47 8.25 -6.09 7.17
C TYR A 47 6.86 -6.70 6.92
N VAL A 48 6.36 -7.52 7.85
CA VAL A 48 5.01 -8.09 7.77
C VAL A 48 3.96 -6.98 7.75
N PHE A 49 4.11 -5.98 8.61
CA PHE A 49 3.22 -4.82 8.65
C PHE A 49 3.26 -4.06 7.31
N PHE A 50 4.45 -3.78 6.80
CA PHE A 50 4.64 -3.06 5.55
C PHE A 50 3.99 -3.80 4.37
N TYR A 51 4.20 -5.11 4.28
CA TYR A 51 3.63 -5.94 3.23
C TYR A 51 2.10 -5.95 3.27
N TYR A 52 1.51 -6.15 4.46
CA TYR A 52 0.06 -6.28 4.60
C TYR A 52 -0.70 -4.96 4.48
N TYR A 53 -0.18 -3.88 5.08
CA TYR A 53 -0.92 -2.63 5.18
C TYR A 53 -0.58 -1.61 4.09
N ILE A 54 0.53 -1.80 3.37
CA ILE A 54 0.94 -0.87 2.31
C ILE A 54 0.92 -1.58 0.96
N THR A 55 1.67 -2.67 0.80
CA THR A 55 1.80 -3.33 -0.51
C THR A 55 0.48 -3.92 -1.01
N LEU A 56 -0.24 -4.68 -0.18
CA LEU A 56 -1.51 -5.30 -0.57
C LEU A 56 -2.57 -4.27 -1.02
N PRO A 57 -2.87 -3.21 -0.26
CA PRO A 57 -3.80 -2.16 -0.68
C PRO A 57 -3.38 -1.46 -1.97
N VAL A 58 -2.09 -1.19 -2.16
CA VAL A 58 -1.57 -0.60 -3.40
C VAL A 58 -1.78 -1.53 -4.59
N VAL A 59 -1.53 -2.84 -4.46
CA VAL A 59 -1.78 -3.79 -5.55
C VAL A 59 -3.27 -3.90 -5.89
N PHE A 60 -4.14 -3.97 -4.88
CA PHE A 60 -5.59 -3.97 -5.09
C PHE A 60 -6.07 -2.69 -5.79
N SER A 61 -5.52 -1.54 -5.41
CA SER A 61 -5.84 -0.25 -6.02
C SER A 61 -5.50 -0.20 -7.50
N LEU A 62 -4.30 -0.66 -7.87
CA LEU A 62 -3.84 -0.72 -9.25
C LEU A 62 -4.72 -1.66 -10.08
N GLY A 63 -5.14 -2.80 -9.52
CA GLY A 63 -6.04 -3.74 -10.18
C GLY A 63 -7.40 -3.13 -10.53
N ILE A 64 -7.95 -2.30 -9.64
CA ILE A 64 -9.22 -1.58 -9.87
C ILE A 64 -9.03 -0.53 -10.97
N THR A 65 -7.98 0.28 -10.88
CA THR A 65 -7.67 1.31 -11.88
C THR A 65 -7.45 0.72 -13.27
N TYR A 66 -6.76 -0.42 -13.38
CA TYR A 66 -6.55 -1.10 -14.66
C TYR A 66 -7.85 -1.58 -15.29
N LYS A 67 -8.75 -2.20 -14.50
CA LYS A 67 -10.07 -2.62 -14.98
C LYS A 67 -10.89 -1.43 -15.49
N TRP A 68 -10.79 -0.29 -14.82
CA TRP A 68 -11.47 0.94 -15.24
C TRP A 68 -10.91 1.48 -16.55
N PHE A 69 -9.59 1.57 -16.68
CA PHE A 69 -8.95 2.05 -17.91
C PHE A 69 -9.31 1.15 -19.11
N LYS A 70 -9.33 -0.17 -18.90
CA LYS A 70 -9.79 -1.15 -19.91
C LYS A 70 -11.25 -0.93 -20.32
N ARG A 71 -12.15 -0.66 -19.36
CA ARG A 71 -13.56 -0.35 -19.64
C ARG A 71 -13.70 0.97 -20.42
N LYS A 72 -12.98 2.01 -20.02
CA LYS A 72 -12.99 3.32 -20.70
C LYS A 72 -12.52 3.20 -22.15
N LYS A 73 -11.45 2.44 -22.40
CA LYS A 73 -10.94 2.17 -23.75
C LYS A 73 -11.99 1.44 -24.60
N LYS A 74 -12.58 0.35 -24.07
CA LYS A 74 -13.64 -0.40 -24.77
C LYS A 74 -14.86 0.48 -25.07
N LEU A 75 -15.22 1.38 -24.16
CA LEU A 75 -16.32 2.32 -24.37
C LEU A 75 -16.01 3.25 -25.55
N LYS A 76 -14.81 3.84 -25.57
CA LYS A 76 -14.36 4.73 -26.64
C LYS A 76 -14.38 4.04 -28.00
N GLU A 77 -13.88 2.80 -28.08
CA GLU A 77 -13.90 2.00 -29.30
C GLU A 77 -15.32 1.68 -29.78
N THR A 78 -16.25 1.40 -28.86
CA THR A 78 -17.66 1.17 -29.21
C THR A 78 -18.32 2.45 -29.71
N TYR A 79 -18.03 3.60 -29.09
CA TYR A 79 -18.54 4.90 -29.54
C TYR A 79 -18.04 5.25 -30.95
N GLU A 80 -16.75 5.10 -31.21
CA GLU A 80 -16.17 5.37 -32.54
C GLU A 80 -16.74 4.44 -33.62
N LYS A 81 -17.11 3.21 -33.26
CA LYS A 81 -17.80 2.28 -34.18
C LYS A 81 -19.26 2.62 -34.43
N LEU A 82 -19.95 3.19 -33.45
CA LEU A 82 -21.37 3.55 -33.55
C LEU A 82 -21.57 4.92 -34.20
N ASP A 83 -20.58 5.81 -34.12
CA ASP A 83 -20.55 7.13 -34.75
C ASP A 83 -20.27 7.03 -36.25
N SER A 84 -21.24 6.52 -37.01
CA SER A 84 -21.21 6.48 -38.48
C SER A 84 -22.00 7.63 -39.09
N GLN A 85 -21.64 8.03 -40.30
CA GLN A 85 -22.39 9.06 -41.05
C GLN A 85 -23.87 8.65 -41.25
N GLU A 86 -24.13 7.38 -41.52
CA GLU A 86 -25.48 6.81 -41.64
C GLU A 86 -26.30 6.95 -40.35
N LYS A 87 -25.68 6.73 -39.18
CA LYS A 87 -26.32 6.94 -37.88
C LYS A 87 -26.58 8.41 -37.58
N ARG A 88 -25.68 9.32 -38.00
CA ARG A 88 -25.86 10.77 -37.87
C ARG A 88 -27.03 11.27 -38.72
N GLU A 89 -27.12 10.78 -39.95
CA GLU A 89 -28.21 11.11 -40.87
C GLU A 89 -29.54 10.53 -40.37
N SER A 90 -29.55 9.29 -39.87
CA SER A 90 -30.73 8.67 -39.26
C SER A 90 -31.27 9.47 -38.08
N PHE A 91 -30.39 9.90 -37.16
CA PHE A 91 -30.77 10.76 -36.03
C PHE A 91 -31.29 12.12 -36.49
N LYS A 92 -30.66 12.73 -37.50
CA LYS A 92 -31.11 14.00 -38.06
C LYS A 92 -32.50 13.87 -38.70
N MET A 93 -32.82 12.73 -39.32
CA MET A 93 -34.15 12.47 -39.86
C MET A 93 -35.20 12.18 -38.78
N GLU A 94 -34.84 11.44 -37.73
CA GLU A 94 -35.77 11.02 -36.67
C GLU A 94 -36.09 12.17 -35.68
N PHE A 95 -35.09 12.97 -35.31
CA PHE A 95 -35.24 14.02 -34.29
C PHE A 95 -35.22 15.44 -34.85
N LEU A 96 -34.95 15.61 -36.15
CA LEU A 96 -34.80 16.93 -36.81
C LEU A 96 -33.78 17.86 -36.11
N LYS A 97 -32.79 17.27 -35.43
CA LYS A 97 -31.72 17.98 -34.70
C LYS A 97 -30.35 17.62 -35.25
N GLU A 98 -29.39 18.53 -35.10
CA GLU A 98 -28.02 18.24 -35.48
C GLU A 98 -27.33 17.35 -34.43
N PRO A 99 -26.72 16.23 -34.87
CA PRO A 99 -26.01 15.31 -33.96
C PRO A 99 -24.69 15.90 -33.42
N VAL A 100 -24.17 16.97 -34.03
CA VAL A 100 -22.91 17.62 -33.68
C VAL A 100 -23.16 19.13 -33.53
N GLY A 101 -22.81 19.71 -32.39
CA GLY A 101 -22.82 21.15 -32.14
C GLY A 101 -21.47 21.61 -31.58
N ASP A 102 -20.97 22.78 -31.98
CA ASP A 102 -19.64 23.30 -31.58
C ASP A 102 -18.50 22.28 -31.68
N ASN A 103 -18.45 21.54 -32.79
CA ASN A 103 -17.49 20.45 -33.04
C ASN A 103 -17.50 19.32 -32.00
N LYS A 104 -18.58 19.17 -31.23
CA LYS A 104 -18.79 18.11 -30.24
C LYS A 104 -20.14 17.43 -30.46
N LEU A 105 -20.20 16.13 -30.19
CA LEU A 105 -21.48 15.39 -30.20
C LEU A 105 -22.42 15.97 -29.13
N THR A 106 -23.67 16.22 -29.49
CA THR A 106 -24.70 16.69 -28.55
C THR A 106 -25.03 15.58 -27.54
N GLU A 107 -25.39 15.93 -26.30
CA GLU A 107 -25.73 14.92 -25.27
C GLU A 107 -26.93 14.06 -25.70
N GLU A 108 -27.94 14.67 -26.33
CA GLU A 108 -29.09 13.94 -26.88
C GLU A 108 -28.69 12.88 -27.91
N TYR A 109 -27.73 13.20 -28.79
CA TYR A 109 -27.24 12.24 -29.77
C TYR A 109 -26.43 11.10 -29.13
N LYS A 110 -25.66 11.39 -28.06
CA LYS A 110 -24.94 10.36 -27.30
C LYS A 110 -25.88 9.41 -26.57
N GLU A 111 -26.94 9.94 -25.97
CA GLU A 111 -27.96 9.15 -25.28
C GLU A 111 -28.73 8.27 -26.27
N TRP A 112 -29.06 8.78 -27.46
CA TRP A 112 -29.70 8.00 -28.52
C TRP A 112 -28.80 6.91 -29.12
N LEU A 113 -27.52 7.20 -29.34
CA LEU A 113 -26.52 6.24 -29.85
C LEU A 113 -26.33 5.02 -28.95
N LEU A 114 -26.61 5.16 -27.64
CA LEU A 114 -26.53 4.08 -26.66
C LEU A 114 -27.92 3.74 -26.11
N PRO A 115 -28.66 2.78 -26.74
CA PRO A 115 -29.94 2.33 -26.21
C PRO A 115 -29.71 1.62 -24.86
N GLY A 116 -29.94 2.35 -23.77
CA GLY A 116 -29.58 1.98 -22.38
C GLY A 116 -28.83 3.06 -21.58
N GLY A 117 -28.63 4.25 -22.15
CA GLY A 117 -27.81 5.34 -21.62
C GLY A 117 -28.41 6.14 -20.46
N ASN A 118 -28.47 5.53 -19.27
CA ASN A 118 -28.40 6.27 -17.99
C ASN A 118 -27.79 5.41 -16.86
N SER A 119 -27.65 4.09 -17.06
CA SER A 119 -27.11 3.17 -16.06
C SER A 119 -25.59 2.97 -16.14
N PHE A 120 -24.93 3.33 -17.24
CA PHE A 120 -23.48 3.09 -17.44
C PHE A 120 -22.60 4.35 -17.38
N ILE A 121 -23.17 5.54 -17.55
CA ILE A 121 -22.48 6.83 -17.47
C ILE A 121 -23.01 7.63 -16.26
N LYS A 122 -23.46 6.95 -15.21
CA LYS A 122 -23.43 7.59 -13.91
C LYS A 122 -21.97 7.71 -13.54
N LYS A 123 -21.43 8.90 -13.78
CA LYS A 123 -20.17 9.37 -13.23
C LYS A 123 -20.38 9.40 -11.72
N ASP A 124 -20.35 8.23 -11.09
CA ASP A 124 -20.58 8.11 -9.66
C ASP A 124 -19.55 9.02 -9.01
N SER A 125 -20.03 10.09 -8.37
CA SER A 125 -19.20 11.03 -7.61
C SER A 125 -18.32 10.28 -6.62
N VAL A 126 -18.84 9.16 -6.11
CA VAL A 126 -18.15 8.17 -5.29
C VAL A 126 -16.89 7.64 -5.94
N TYR A 127 -16.89 7.35 -7.25
CA TYR A 127 -15.74 6.83 -7.97
C TYR A 127 -14.66 7.90 -8.21
N TYR A 128 -15.06 9.14 -8.50
CA TYR A 128 -14.13 10.26 -8.61
C TYR A 128 -13.47 10.59 -7.26
N ILE A 129 -14.25 10.52 -6.17
CA ILE A 129 -13.74 10.68 -4.80
C ILE A 129 -12.82 9.51 -4.46
N LEU A 130 -13.21 8.27 -4.76
CA LEU A 130 -12.37 7.08 -4.61
C LEU A 130 -11.07 7.21 -5.38
N GLU A 131 -11.09 7.67 -6.63
CA GLU A 131 -9.88 7.86 -7.46
C GLU A 131 -8.93 8.89 -6.83
N LYS A 132 -9.45 10.00 -6.31
CA LYS A 132 -8.63 10.99 -5.58
C LYS A 132 -8.07 10.44 -4.28
N ILE A 133 -8.89 9.78 -3.46
CA ILE A 133 -8.46 9.15 -2.20
C ILE A 133 -7.41 8.08 -2.51
N LEU A 134 -7.61 7.29 -3.55
CA LEU A 134 -6.68 6.25 -3.99
C LEU A 134 -5.35 6.85 -4.42
N THR A 135 -5.37 7.95 -5.18
CA THR A 135 -4.16 8.65 -5.63
C THR A 135 -3.36 9.18 -4.43
N ILE A 136 -4.05 9.76 -3.44
CA ILE A 136 -3.44 10.23 -2.19
C ILE A 136 -2.87 9.05 -1.38
N LEU A 137 -3.61 7.95 -1.26
CA LEU A 137 -3.18 6.75 -0.55
C LEU A 137 -1.94 6.12 -1.22
N LEU A 138 -1.91 6.11 -2.55
CA LEU A 138 -0.80 5.58 -3.33
C LEU A 138 0.44 6.46 -3.20
N ALA A 139 0.29 7.79 -3.19
CA ALA A 139 1.38 8.74 -2.93
C ALA A 139 1.95 8.59 -1.52
N LEU A 140 1.09 8.48 -0.49
CA LEU A 140 1.48 8.21 0.89
C LEU A 140 2.19 6.86 1.02
N GLY A 141 1.67 5.82 0.37
CA GLY A 141 2.30 4.49 0.33
C GLY A 141 3.70 4.54 -0.29
N LEU A 142 3.88 5.30 -1.37
CA LEU A 142 5.17 5.48 -2.02
C LEU A 142 6.18 6.20 -1.12
N ILE A 143 5.75 7.25 -0.41
CA ILE A 143 6.58 7.96 0.58
C ILE A 143 6.95 7.03 1.74
N ALA A 144 6.02 6.19 2.20
CA ALA A 144 6.28 5.21 3.25
C ALA A 144 7.28 4.13 2.77
N ILE A 145 7.17 3.68 1.52
CA ILE A 145 8.10 2.71 0.90
C ILE A 145 9.50 3.30 0.84
N ILE A 146 9.63 4.53 0.33
CA ILE A 146 10.92 5.22 0.23
C ILE A 146 11.52 5.46 1.61
N SER A 147 10.71 5.93 2.56
CA SER A 147 11.15 6.12 3.95
C SER A 147 11.64 4.81 4.56
N PHE A 148 10.87 3.73 4.41
CA PHE A 148 11.24 2.40 4.92
C PHE A 148 12.53 1.88 4.27
N LEU A 149 12.67 2.01 2.95
CA LEU A 149 13.89 1.64 2.23
C LEU A 149 15.10 2.47 2.70
N CYS A 150 14.95 3.78 2.89
CA CYS A 150 16.03 4.63 3.39
C CYS A 150 16.48 4.20 4.79
N PHE A 151 15.55 3.98 5.73
CA PHE A 151 15.88 3.48 7.06
C PHE A 151 16.51 2.09 7.02
N PHE A 152 15.98 1.19 6.20
CA PHE A 152 16.47 -0.18 6.10
C PHE A 152 17.85 -0.27 5.45
N VAL A 153 18.13 0.54 4.43
CA VAL A 153 19.44 0.61 3.76
C VAL A 153 20.48 1.27 4.66
N LEU A 154 20.13 2.36 5.36
CA LEU A 154 21.03 3.00 6.33
C LEU A 154 21.43 2.02 7.44
N ASP A 155 20.47 1.27 7.97
CA ASP A 155 20.68 0.27 9.02
C ASP A 155 21.34 -1.04 8.52
N PHE A 156 21.60 -1.17 7.22
CA PHE A 156 22.39 -2.25 6.61
C PHE A 156 23.82 -1.82 6.27
N MET A 157 24.07 -0.51 6.12
CA MET A 157 25.40 0.04 5.81
C MET A 157 26.23 0.40 7.05
N THR A 158 25.60 0.53 8.23
CA THR A 158 26.26 0.64 9.54
C THR A 158 26.39 -0.72 10.21
#